data_AF-R7LYB1-F1
#
_entry.id   AF-R7LYB1-F1
#
_cell.length_a   1.000
_cell.length_b   1.000
_cell.length_c   1.000
_cell.angle_alpha   90.00
_cell.angle_beta   90.00
_cell.angle_gamma   90.00
#
_symmetry.space_group_name_H-M   'P 1'
#
loop_
_entity.id
_entity.type
_entity.pdbx_description
1 polymer ?
#
loop_
_entity_poly.entity_id
_entity_poly.type
_entity_poly.pdbx_seq_one_letter_code
_entity_poly.pdbx_strand_id
1 'polypeptide(L)'
;MKIIIKYLDKIQEFENQNTIVIGNNDSCNFFIEELKEETTLKLIYTQKYNNYVLVNSNNDKEILLNNKSFSKVLVPQNFSLSSPTLHDNIEVSIELPKTSSQKSTRATTRTKTAQTVQTTSNNIKEDVFNSPVETNRIAIIKEIGYKLVELKNLIRSANITSVVLHIAMVILSIVSAFGVTNFLLGLKVDNSSAVLNLTTNVGFLICISAIVIAISMILKQGVYALLDFNQTKRLGDSDIAQKLIIFTGIIFMFIIYVINLFYYKTIPGFLAASFFISLLFVGALTAVATACGYFKFQIKNYQHQLTNYEYREDFESVMKNYRNLINTFVNKLSENRINSIKNNLVNNQLKMIVETFIGILTAPFLAYGVSNTLASCFPEAANWVRISGLRFSPIFLVLATFLIIFAFFSFVRAFTISKQIKGSEIIKFDGFHDYNSHGVTVLGIDSMRNLSREKNVVMSIACFIILIEFTMNVSYFITEIGGDIQGMFLSFVTALVPTALLIAETHLLSSTMFKINNYNELLSMLD
;
A
#
# COMPACT_ATOMS: atom_id res chain seq x y z
N MET A 1 1.72 41.87 -24.11
CA MET A 1 2.13 41.93 -22.69
C MET A 1 2.77 43.29 -22.51
N LYS A 2 2.29 44.09 -21.56
CA LYS A 2 2.84 45.41 -21.31
C LYS A 2 3.26 45.48 -19.84
N ILE A 3 4.49 45.92 -19.59
CA ILE A 3 5.01 46.17 -18.24
C ILE A 3 5.30 47.66 -18.13
N ILE A 4 4.81 48.29 -17.07
CA ILE A 4 5.13 49.67 -16.74
C ILE A 4 5.91 49.64 -15.43
N ILE A 5 7.11 50.20 -15.45
CA ILE A 5 7.96 50.37 -14.27
C ILE A 5 8.01 51.85 -13.94
N LYS A 6 7.67 52.21 -12.71
CA LYS A 6 7.71 53.57 -12.19
C LYS A 6 8.65 53.66 -11.00
N TYR A 7 9.54 54.66 -11.04
CA TYR A 7 10.41 55.04 -9.94
C TYR A 7 10.56 56.56 -9.92
N LEU A 8 10.11 57.23 -8.85
CA LEU A 8 10.03 58.69 -8.77
C LEU A 8 9.28 59.27 -10.00
N ASP A 9 9.92 60.17 -10.76
CA ASP A 9 9.40 60.77 -11.98
C ASP A 9 9.71 59.95 -13.25
N LYS A 10 10.45 58.84 -13.15
CA LYS A 10 10.79 57.98 -14.29
C LYS A 10 9.71 56.91 -14.48
N ILE A 11 9.01 56.96 -15.61
CA ILE A 11 8.07 55.93 -16.06
C ILE A 11 8.62 55.34 -17.36
N GLN A 12 8.81 54.03 -17.40
CA GLN A 12 9.22 53.33 -18.61
C GLN A 12 8.28 52.16 -18.91
N GLU A 13 7.84 52.09 -20.17
CA GLU A 13 6.94 51.06 -20.66
C GLU A 13 7.71 50.06 -21.53
N PHE A 14 7.49 48.77 -21.27
CA PHE A 14 8.08 47.67 -22.01
C PHE A 14 6.98 46.81 -22.63
N GLU A 15 6.97 46.71 -23.96
CA GLU A 15 6.02 45.88 -24.69
C GLU A 15 6.66 44.59 -25.18
N ASN A 16 6.00 43.46 -24.92
CA ASN A 16 6.34 42.12 -25.42
C ASN A 16 7.79 41.66 -25.20
N GLN A 17 8.42 42.08 -24.09
CA GLN A 17 9.76 41.60 -23.73
C GLN A 17 9.71 40.38 -22.79
N ASN A 18 10.50 39.36 -23.13
CA ASN A 18 10.58 38.12 -22.35
C ASN A 18 11.40 38.27 -21.07
N THR A 19 12.39 39.16 -21.06
CA THR A 19 13.25 39.42 -19.90
C THR A 19 13.50 40.92 -19.79
N ILE A 20 13.26 41.48 -18.60
CA ILE A 20 13.57 42.88 -18.27
C ILE A 20 14.52 42.87 -17.07
N VAL A 21 15.63 43.61 -17.15
CA VAL A 21 16.63 43.71 -16.09
C VAL A 21 16.58 45.11 -15.46
N ILE A 22 16.47 45.17 -14.13
CA ILE A 22 16.48 46.39 -13.31
C ILE A 22 17.75 46.36 -12.45
N GLY A 23 18.52 47.45 -12.43
CA GLY A 23 19.74 47.53 -11.61
C GLY A 23 20.54 48.81 -11.82
N ASN A 24 21.70 48.88 -11.18
CA ASN A 24 22.64 50.01 -11.24
C ASN A 24 23.81 49.78 -12.21
N ASN A 25 23.56 49.13 -13.34
CA ASN A 25 24.59 48.85 -14.35
C ASN A 25 24.08 49.29 -15.72
N ASP A 26 24.95 49.87 -16.55
CA ASP A 26 24.64 50.36 -17.91
C ASP A 26 24.07 49.28 -18.84
N SER A 27 24.21 48.01 -18.48
CA SER A 27 23.60 46.86 -19.20
C SER A 27 22.14 46.56 -18.82
N CYS A 28 21.54 47.31 -17.89
CA CYS A 28 20.16 47.11 -17.43
C CYS A 28 19.13 47.81 -18.33
N ASN A 29 17.93 47.23 -18.46
CA ASN A 29 16.83 47.81 -19.22
C ASN A 29 16.19 49.01 -18.49
N PHE A 30 16.24 49.02 -17.16
CA PHE A 30 15.77 50.11 -16.29
C PHE A 30 16.86 50.45 -15.27
N PHE A 31 17.46 51.64 -15.39
CA PHE A 31 18.60 52.09 -14.60
C PHE A 31 18.18 52.88 -13.35
N ILE A 32 18.64 52.46 -12.17
CA ILE A 32 18.41 53.13 -10.88
C ILE A 32 19.76 53.28 -10.17
N GLU A 33 20.20 54.53 -10.01
CA GLU A 33 21.52 54.91 -9.45
C GLU A 33 21.64 54.63 -7.94
N GLU A 34 20.52 54.59 -7.21
CA GLU A 34 20.45 54.40 -5.76
C GLU A 34 20.48 52.92 -5.31
N LEU A 35 20.51 51.97 -6.25
CA LEU A 35 20.73 50.55 -5.97
C LEU A 35 22.24 50.30 -5.82
N LYS A 36 22.67 49.36 -4.96
CA LYS A 36 24.11 49.04 -4.82
C LYS A 36 24.68 48.56 -6.17
N GLU A 37 25.97 48.81 -6.43
CA GLU A 37 26.65 48.53 -7.70
C GLU A 37 26.54 47.07 -8.20
N GLU A 38 26.18 46.14 -7.31
CA GLU A 38 25.99 44.73 -7.64
C GLU A 38 24.52 44.28 -7.65
N THR A 39 23.51 45.13 -7.47
CA THR A 39 22.13 44.63 -7.35
C THR A 39 21.43 44.51 -8.71
N THR A 40 21.13 43.28 -9.14
CA THR A 40 20.43 43.00 -10.41
C THR A 40 19.14 42.17 -10.21
N LEU A 41 18.01 42.77 -10.57
CA LEU A 41 16.69 42.14 -10.56
C LEU A 41 16.27 41.80 -11.98
N LYS A 42 15.75 40.58 -12.20
CA LYS A 42 15.29 40.12 -13.51
C LYS A 42 13.82 39.75 -13.45
N LEU A 43 13.00 40.36 -14.31
CA LEU A 43 11.63 39.98 -14.60
C LEU A 43 11.62 39.07 -15.82
N ILE A 44 11.32 37.79 -15.63
CA ILE A 44 11.35 36.77 -16.69
C ILE A 44 9.94 36.26 -16.95
N TYR A 45 9.41 36.47 -18.15
CA TYR A 45 8.14 35.90 -18.57
C TYR A 45 8.26 34.37 -18.68
N THR A 46 7.39 33.64 -17.97
CA THR A 46 7.39 32.17 -18.00
C THR A 46 6.06 31.67 -18.58
N GLN A 47 6.13 31.00 -19.73
CA GLN A 47 4.95 30.41 -20.40
C GLN A 47 4.19 29.43 -19.48
N LYS A 48 4.89 28.71 -18.59
CA LYS A 48 4.30 27.79 -17.59
C LYS A 48 3.24 28.46 -16.70
N TYR A 49 3.41 29.74 -16.37
CA TYR A 49 2.51 30.47 -15.47
C TYR A 49 1.73 31.59 -16.19
N ASN A 50 1.95 31.76 -17.50
CA ASN A 50 1.49 32.90 -18.29
C ASN A 50 1.69 34.25 -17.58
N ASN A 51 2.81 34.40 -16.86
CA ASN A 51 3.08 35.54 -16.01
C ASN A 51 4.60 35.71 -15.81
N TYR A 52 5.03 36.86 -15.29
CA TYR A 52 6.42 37.15 -14.99
C TYR A 52 6.85 36.56 -13.64
N VAL A 53 8.09 36.11 -13.60
CA VAL A 53 8.77 35.67 -12.40
C VAL A 53 9.88 36.67 -12.11
N LEU A 54 9.85 37.25 -10.91
CA LEU A 54 10.89 38.13 -10.43
C LEU A 54 12.00 37.29 -9.79
N VAL A 55 13.23 37.51 -10.24
CA VAL A 55 14.44 36.85 -9.76
C VAL A 55 15.40 37.90 -9.24
N ASN A 56 15.78 37.78 -7.97
CA ASN A 56 16.88 38.52 -7.39
C ASN A 56 18.17 37.76 -7.71
N SER A 57 18.90 38.17 -8.75
CA SER A 57 20.01 37.38 -9.28
C SER A 57 21.17 37.28 -8.29
N ASN A 58 21.33 38.29 -7.42
CA ASN A 58 22.43 38.38 -6.48
C ASN A 58 22.01 38.11 -5.02
N ASN A 59 20.76 37.65 -4.81
CA ASN A 59 20.20 37.30 -3.49
C ASN A 59 20.37 38.40 -2.42
N ASP A 60 20.30 39.66 -2.83
CA ASP A 60 20.38 40.78 -1.88
C ASP A 60 19.18 40.76 -0.92
N LYS A 61 19.45 40.62 0.38
CA LYS A 61 18.40 40.50 1.42
C LYS A 61 17.74 41.83 1.75
N GLU A 62 18.31 42.95 1.29
CA GLU A 62 17.81 44.29 1.56
C GLU A 62 16.65 44.68 0.63
N ILE A 63 16.52 44.04 -0.53
CA ILE A 63 15.36 44.24 -1.42
C ILE A 63 14.20 43.37 -0.97
N LEU A 64 13.09 44.03 -0.62
CA LEU A 64 11.88 43.42 -0.14
C LEU A 64 10.77 43.57 -1.19
N LEU A 65 10.08 42.47 -1.49
CA LEU A 65 8.84 42.45 -2.25
C LEU A 65 7.69 42.50 -1.26
N ASN A 66 6.91 43.59 -1.26
CA ASN A 66 5.83 43.80 -0.27
C ASN A 66 6.28 43.52 1.18
N ASN A 67 7.45 44.04 1.57
CA ASN A 67 8.09 43.87 2.89
C ASN A 67 8.55 42.44 3.24
N LYS A 68 8.78 41.57 2.25
CA LYS A 68 9.36 40.23 2.44
C LYS A 68 10.58 40.00 1.54
N SER A 69 11.61 39.37 2.07
CA SER A 69 12.78 38.97 1.29
C SER A 69 12.43 37.84 0.32
N PHE A 70 13.06 37.85 -0.86
CA PHE A 70 12.79 36.89 -1.92
C PHE A 70 14.05 36.57 -2.72
N SER A 71 14.13 35.33 -3.21
CA SER A 71 15.12 34.91 -4.22
C SER A 71 14.49 34.77 -5.59
N LYS A 72 13.35 34.06 -5.67
CA LYS A 72 12.55 33.87 -6.89
C LYS A 72 11.06 33.78 -6.56
N VAL A 73 10.24 34.68 -7.09
CA VAL A 73 8.80 34.75 -6.78
C VAL A 73 7.99 35.03 -8.03
N LEU A 74 6.84 34.36 -8.15
CA LEU A 74 5.81 34.68 -9.14
C LEU A 74 5.10 35.98 -8.71
N VAL A 75 5.16 37.02 -9.53
CA VAL A 75 4.66 38.34 -9.13
C VAL A 75 3.18 38.54 -9.45
N PRO A 76 2.41 39.26 -8.61
CA PRO A 76 1.05 39.68 -8.93
C PRO A 76 1.05 40.77 -10.02
N GLN A 77 -0.14 41.14 -10.53
CA GLN A 77 -0.27 42.15 -11.60
C GLN A 77 0.31 43.51 -11.20
N ASN A 78 0.17 43.92 -9.94
CA ASN A 78 0.76 45.14 -9.39
C ASN A 78 1.53 44.78 -8.13
N PHE A 79 2.80 45.18 -8.06
CA PHE A 79 3.62 45.00 -6.85
C PHE A 79 4.62 46.14 -6.70
N SER A 80 5.09 46.32 -5.45
CA SER A 80 6.09 47.30 -5.09
C SER A 80 7.35 46.62 -4.53
N LEU A 81 8.50 47.12 -4.93
CA LEU A 81 9.79 46.75 -4.36
C LEU A 81 10.29 47.88 -3.45
N SER A 82 10.62 47.53 -2.22
CA SER A 82 11.19 48.44 -1.23
C SER A 82 12.61 48.01 -0.87
N SER A 83 13.50 48.99 -0.69
CA SER A 83 14.86 48.79 -0.17
C SER A 83 15.17 49.92 0.80
N PRO A 84 15.94 49.69 1.89
CA PRO A 84 16.39 50.75 2.80
C PRO A 84 17.19 51.86 2.09
N THR A 85 17.76 51.57 0.93
CA THR A 85 18.56 52.51 0.13
C THR A 85 17.75 53.35 -0.85
N LEU A 86 16.49 53.01 -1.10
CA LEU A 86 15.64 53.71 -2.07
C LEU A 86 14.81 54.79 -1.38
N HIS A 87 14.72 55.97 -1.99
CA HIS A 87 13.89 57.07 -1.47
C HIS A 87 12.38 56.86 -1.67
N ASP A 88 11.98 56.06 -2.67
CA ASP A 88 10.59 55.69 -2.94
C ASP A 88 10.51 54.22 -3.39
N ASN A 89 9.31 53.64 -3.39
CA ASN A 89 9.11 52.26 -3.83
C ASN A 89 9.13 52.17 -5.37
N ILE A 90 9.72 51.12 -5.91
CA ILE A 90 9.61 50.81 -7.35
C ILE A 90 8.26 50.14 -7.57
N GLU A 91 7.36 50.81 -8.28
CA GLU A 91 6.04 50.27 -8.63
C GLU A 91 6.09 49.61 -10.01
N VAL A 92 5.68 48.35 -10.08
CA VAL A 92 5.61 47.60 -11.34
C VAL A 92 4.18 47.15 -11.58
N SER A 93 3.61 47.53 -12.72
CA SER A 93 2.31 47.05 -13.20
C SER A 93 2.46 46.22 -14.47
N ILE A 94 1.78 45.08 -14.49
CA ILE A 94 1.84 44.08 -15.56
C ILE A 94 0.45 43.93 -16.17
N GLU A 95 0.30 44.37 -17.42
CA GLU A 95 -0.87 44.15 -18.24
C GLU A 95 -0.65 42.91 -19.14
N LEU A 96 -1.24 41.80 -18.70
CA LEU A 96 -1.36 40.58 -19.49
C LEU A 96 -2.59 40.69 -20.41
N PRO A 97 -2.55 40.12 -21.63
CA PRO A 97 -3.74 40.06 -22.48
C PRO A 97 -4.88 39.37 -21.71
N LYS A 98 -6.00 40.09 -21.53
CA LYS A 98 -7.13 39.68 -20.68
C LYS A 98 -7.77 38.40 -21.20
N THR A 99 -7.61 37.29 -20.47
CA THR A 99 -8.59 36.21 -20.44
C THR A 99 -9.69 36.60 -19.45
N SER A 100 -10.92 36.67 -19.93
CA SER A 100 -12.11 37.10 -19.18
C SER A 100 -12.29 36.33 -17.87
N SER A 101 -12.19 37.04 -16.74
CA SER A 101 -12.60 36.55 -15.42
C SER A 101 -13.79 37.39 -14.95
N GLN A 102 -14.96 36.76 -14.86
CA GLN A 102 -16.19 37.36 -14.36
C GLN A 102 -16.17 37.45 -12.84
N LYS A 103 -16.64 38.61 -12.36
CA LYS A 103 -16.81 39.01 -10.96
C LYS A 103 -17.87 38.19 -10.23
N SER A 104 -17.62 37.99 -8.94
CA SER A 104 -18.59 37.59 -7.91
C SER A 104 -19.77 38.58 -7.82
N THR A 105 -21.00 38.08 -7.70
CA THR A 105 -22.09 38.74 -6.94
C THR A 105 -23.10 37.72 -6.40
N ARG A 106 -23.68 38.06 -5.24
CA ARG A 106 -24.46 37.22 -4.29
C ARG A 106 -25.98 37.29 -4.57
N ALA A 107 -26.68 36.15 -4.39
CA ALA A 107 -28.12 35.90 -4.08
C ALA A 107 -29.23 36.57 -4.95
N THR A 108 -30.36 35.96 -5.36
CA THR A 108 -31.38 35.22 -4.57
C THR A 108 -32.45 34.56 -5.50
N THR A 109 -32.97 33.37 -5.11
CA THR A 109 -34.32 32.73 -5.33
C THR A 109 -35.03 32.52 -6.70
N ARG A 110 -35.42 31.23 -6.94
CA ARG A 110 -36.62 30.64 -7.62
C ARG A 110 -36.87 31.02 -9.10
N THR A 111 -37.22 30.18 -10.08
CA THR A 111 -38.02 28.93 -10.14
C THR A 111 -37.80 28.23 -11.51
N LYS A 112 -38.17 26.94 -11.59
CA LYS A 112 -38.23 25.98 -12.73
C LYS A 112 -38.45 26.55 -14.15
N THR A 113 -37.72 26.02 -15.15
CA THR A 113 -38.28 25.21 -16.28
C THR A 113 -37.16 24.57 -17.11
N ALA A 114 -37.44 23.37 -17.62
CA ALA A 114 -36.62 22.60 -18.55
C ALA A 114 -36.48 23.31 -19.90
N GLN A 115 -35.30 23.22 -20.52
CA GLN A 115 -35.16 23.24 -21.97
C GLN A 115 -33.81 22.64 -22.41
N THR A 116 -33.95 21.80 -23.41
CA THR A 116 -32.96 20.99 -24.11
C THR A 116 -32.11 21.83 -25.06
N VAL A 117 -31.03 21.21 -25.56
CA VAL A 117 -30.25 21.50 -26.77
C VAL A 117 -29.23 22.63 -26.68
N GLN A 118 -27.94 22.29 -26.75
CA GLN A 118 -27.09 22.47 -27.95
C GLN A 118 -25.62 22.28 -27.59
N THR A 119 -25.02 21.28 -28.25
CA THR A 119 -23.58 21.16 -28.49
C THR A 119 -23.04 22.45 -29.10
N THR A 120 -22.39 23.27 -28.29
CA THR A 120 -21.48 24.32 -28.76
C THR A 120 -20.06 23.81 -28.63
N SER A 121 -19.62 23.16 -29.69
CA SER A 121 -18.22 23.10 -30.09
C SER A 121 -17.72 24.52 -30.30
N ASN A 122 -17.13 25.13 -29.28
CA ASN A 122 -16.41 26.39 -29.42
C ASN A 122 -15.14 26.35 -28.58
N ASN A 123 -14.01 26.26 -29.28
CA ASN A 123 -12.67 26.71 -28.93
C ASN A 123 -12.45 27.17 -27.49
N ILE A 124 -12.10 26.24 -26.61
CA ILE A 124 -11.30 26.54 -25.42
C ILE A 124 -10.21 25.45 -25.34
N LYS A 125 -8.95 25.85 -25.55
CA LYS A 125 -7.81 25.11 -24.98
C LYS A 125 -7.86 25.30 -23.47
N GLU A 126 -8.94 24.83 -22.86
CA GLU A 126 -9.08 24.75 -21.43
C GLU A 126 -8.10 23.66 -21.05
N ASP A 127 -7.10 24.03 -20.25
CA ASP A 127 -6.19 23.08 -19.64
C ASP A 127 -7.09 22.04 -18.98
N VAL A 128 -7.07 20.80 -19.48
CA VAL A 128 -8.06 19.76 -19.11
C VAL A 128 -8.06 19.53 -17.59
N PHE A 129 -6.96 19.90 -16.94
CA PHE A 129 -6.70 19.84 -15.51
C PHE A 129 -7.16 21.06 -14.70
N ASN A 130 -7.57 22.17 -15.34
CA ASN A 130 -8.19 23.33 -14.67
C ASN A 130 -9.72 23.31 -14.79
N SER A 131 -10.31 22.12 -14.91
CA SER A 131 -11.74 21.95 -15.04
C SER A 131 -12.47 22.12 -13.68
N PRO A 132 -13.77 22.48 -13.69
CA PRO A 132 -14.58 22.46 -12.48
C PRO A 132 -14.65 21.06 -11.84
N VAL A 133 -14.45 20.01 -12.63
CA VAL A 133 -14.42 18.61 -12.16
C VAL A 133 -13.19 18.37 -11.28
N GLU A 134 -12.00 18.84 -11.67
CA GLU A 134 -10.78 18.75 -10.88
C GLU A 134 -10.93 19.52 -9.55
N THR A 135 -11.48 20.74 -9.61
CA THR A 135 -11.70 21.57 -8.42
C THR A 135 -12.64 20.91 -7.41
N ASN A 136 -13.75 20.34 -7.91
CA ASN A 136 -14.70 19.59 -7.06
C ASN A 136 -14.07 18.33 -6.48
N ARG A 137 -13.23 17.62 -7.25
CA ARG A 137 -12.48 16.46 -6.75
C ARG A 137 -11.57 16.86 -5.60
N ILE A 138 -10.74 17.89 -5.79
CA ILE A 138 -9.79 18.37 -4.78
C ILE A 138 -10.52 18.82 -3.51
N ALA A 139 -11.66 19.51 -3.65
CA ALA A 139 -12.46 19.94 -2.51
C ALA A 139 -12.94 18.75 -1.66
N ILE A 140 -13.51 17.72 -2.29
CA ILE A 140 -13.98 16.51 -1.59
C ILE A 140 -12.79 15.77 -0.96
N ILE A 141 -11.67 15.62 -1.68
CA ILE A 141 -10.47 14.95 -1.16
C ILE A 141 -9.88 15.71 0.02
N LYS A 142 -9.90 17.04 0.02
CA LYS A 142 -9.42 17.83 1.16
C LYS A 142 -10.30 17.62 2.41
N GLU A 143 -11.60 17.38 2.21
CA GLU A 143 -12.54 17.07 3.29
C GLU A 143 -12.34 15.66 3.85
N ILE A 144 -12.16 14.65 2.99
CA ILE A 144 -12.13 13.23 3.39
C ILE A 144 -10.72 12.66 3.58
N GLY A 145 -9.71 13.26 2.94
CA GLY A 145 -8.38 12.67 2.74
C GLY A 145 -7.65 12.40 4.05
N TYR A 146 -7.73 13.32 5.01
CA TYR A 146 -7.15 13.12 6.34
C TYR A 146 -7.75 11.90 7.05
N LYS A 147 -9.09 11.82 7.10
CA LYS A 147 -9.81 10.71 7.74
C LYS A 147 -9.55 9.38 7.05
N LEU A 148 -9.39 9.39 5.74
CA LEU A 148 -9.14 8.21 4.93
C LEU A 148 -7.73 7.65 5.21
N VAL A 149 -6.72 8.52 5.23
CA VAL A 149 -5.35 8.13 5.59
C VAL A 149 -5.27 7.62 7.03
N GLU A 150 -5.95 8.30 7.95
CA GLU A 150 -6.06 7.88 9.36
C GLU A 150 -6.66 6.46 9.47
N LEU A 151 -7.82 6.23 8.84
CA LEU A 151 -8.49 4.92 8.85
C LEU A 151 -7.64 3.82 8.19
N LYS A 152 -6.99 4.10 7.06
CA LYS A 152 -6.07 3.15 6.42
C LYS A 152 -4.89 2.79 7.34
N ASN A 153 -4.33 3.76 8.04
CA ASN A 153 -3.24 3.54 9.01
C ASN A 153 -3.71 2.75 10.23
N LEU A 154 -4.90 3.05 10.76
CA LEU A 154 -5.51 2.29 11.86
C LEU A 154 -5.79 0.84 11.47
N ILE A 155 -6.34 0.60 10.27
CA ILE A 155 -6.55 -0.77 9.73
C ILE A 155 -5.22 -1.50 9.58
N ARG A 156 -4.19 -0.83 9.02
CA ARG A 156 -2.86 -1.44 8.85
C ARG A 156 -2.25 -1.81 10.21
N SER A 157 -2.26 -0.89 11.17
CA SER A 157 -1.75 -1.11 12.52
C SER A 157 -2.50 -2.25 13.22
N ALA A 158 -3.84 -2.20 13.21
CA ALA A 158 -4.68 -3.22 13.80
C ALA A 158 -4.49 -4.60 13.14
N ASN A 159 -4.30 -4.67 11.82
CA ASN A 159 -3.99 -5.91 11.11
C ASN A 159 -2.63 -6.48 11.55
N ILE A 160 -1.59 -5.66 11.67
CA ILE A 160 -0.27 -6.11 12.14
C ILE A 160 -0.39 -6.65 13.57
N THR A 161 -1.03 -5.91 14.47
CA THR A 161 -1.27 -6.36 15.85
C THR A 161 -2.09 -7.65 15.87
N SER A 162 -3.12 -7.76 15.03
CA SER A 162 -3.92 -8.98 14.91
C SER A 162 -3.06 -10.16 14.50
N VAL A 163 -2.23 -10.05 13.47
CA VAL A 163 -1.33 -11.14 13.03
C VAL A 163 -0.38 -11.56 14.15
N VAL A 164 0.24 -10.60 14.83
CA VAL A 164 1.14 -10.88 15.97
C VAL A 164 0.40 -11.61 17.10
N LEU A 165 -0.81 -11.18 17.44
CA LEU A 165 -1.62 -11.85 18.46
C LEU A 165 -2.03 -13.27 18.05
N HIS A 166 -2.29 -13.54 16.76
CA HIS A 166 -2.57 -14.90 16.30
C HIS A 166 -1.35 -15.81 16.42
N ILE A 167 -0.16 -15.32 16.07
CA ILE A 167 1.09 -16.06 16.24
C ILE A 167 1.34 -16.34 17.74
N ALA A 168 1.19 -15.31 18.58
CA ALA A 168 1.30 -15.46 20.03
C ALA A 168 0.30 -16.46 20.60
N MET A 169 -0.95 -16.45 20.12
CA MET A 169 -1.99 -17.41 20.51
C MET A 169 -1.58 -18.85 20.18
N VAL A 170 -1.01 -19.11 19.01
CA VAL A 170 -0.52 -20.45 18.62
C VAL A 170 0.63 -20.89 19.53
N ILE A 171 1.63 -20.03 19.75
CA ILE A 171 2.78 -20.34 20.62
C ILE A 171 2.31 -20.61 22.06
N LEU A 172 1.47 -19.74 22.62
CA LEU A 172 0.93 -19.90 23.97
C LEU A 172 0.04 -21.14 24.09
N SER A 173 -0.64 -21.55 23.02
CA SER A 173 -1.42 -22.80 23.01
C SER A 173 -0.51 -24.02 23.09
N ILE A 174 0.63 -24.03 22.37
CA ILE A 174 1.63 -25.11 22.43
C ILE A 174 2.24 -25.19 23.83
N VAL A 175 2.63 -24.04 24.39
CA VAL A 175 3.20 -23.97 25.75
C VAL A 175 2.17 -24.40 26.81
N SER A 176 0.91 -24.00 26.67
CA SER A 176 -0.16 -24.41 27.60
C SER A 176 -0.52 -25.89 27.46
N ALA A 177 -0.44 -26.45 26.25
CA ALA A 177 -0.67 -27.86 25.96
C ALA A 177 0.45 -28.77 26.50
N PHE A 178 1.66 -28.24 26.67
CA PHE A 178 2.80 -28.99 27.21
C PHE A 178 2.51 -29.53 28.62
N GLY A 179 2.06 -28.67 29.54
CA GLY A 179 1.74 -29.11 30.91
C GLY A 179 0.57 -30.10 30.95
N VAL A 180 -0.45 -29.88 30.11
CA VAL A 180 -1.60 -30.81 29.97
C VAL A 180 -1.15 -32.17 29.45
N THR A 181 -0.32 -32.19 28.41
CA THR A 181 0.19 -33.42 27.78
C THR A 181 0.99 -34.25 28.79
N ASN A 182 1.93 -33.62 29.47
CA ASN A 182 2.79 -34.32 30.41
C ASN A 182 2.04 -34.78 31.66
N PHE A 183 1.04 -34.01 32.12
CA PHE A 183 0.14 -34.45 33.19
C PHE A 183 -0.66 -35.69 32.80
N LEU A 184 -1.29 -35.70 31.62
CA LEU A 184 -2.10 -36.83 31.14
C LEU A 184 -1.27 -38.10 30.92
N LEU A 185 -0.02 -37.95 30.50
CA LEU A 185 0.92 -39.07 30.29
C LEU A 185 1.67 -39.47 31.57
N GLY A 186 1.47 -38.76 32.68
CA GLY A 186 2.15 -39.04 33.96
C GLY A 186 3.67 -38.80 33.94
N LEU A 187 4.17 -38.03 32.96
CA LEU A 187 5.58 -37.71 32.83
C LEU A 187 5.97 -36.70 33.91
N LYS A 188 6.98 -37.02 34.72
CA LYS A 188 7.45 -36.15 35.80
C LYS A 188 8.56 -35.22 35.28
N VAL A 189 8.71 -34.08 35.96
CA VAL A 189 9.84 -33.19 35.74
C VAL A 189 11.06 -33.79 36.43
N ASP A 190 12.03 -34.28 35.64
CA ASP A 190 13.28 -34.82 36.16
C ASP A 190 14.26 -33.69 36.49
N ASN A 191 14.50 -33.49 37.78
CA ASN A 191 15.48 -32.52 38.28
C ASN A 191 16.86 -33.19 38.40
N SER A 192 17.53 -33.45 37.27
CA SER A 192 18.96 -33.82 37.30
C SER A 192 19.81 -32.56 37.38
N SER A 193 20.09 -32.12 38.63
CA SER A 193 21.14 -31.24 39.18
C SER A 193 21.84 -30.12 38.36
N ALA A 194 21.39 -29.76 37.17
CA ALA A 194 21.81 -28.57 36.40
C ALA A 194 20.95 -28.33 35.14
N VAL A 195 20.17 -29.31 34.68
CA VAL A 195 19.36 -29.21 33.45
C VAL A 195 17.95 -29.72 33.75
N LEU A 196 16.95 -28.90 33.41
CA LEU A 196 15.53 -29.27 33.49
C LEU A 196 15.19 -30.14 32.27
N ASN A 197 15.21 -31.46 32.42
CA ASN A 197 14.84 -32.36 31.32
C ASN A 197 13.32 -32.50 31.25
N LEU A 198 12.75 -31.87 30.22
CA LEU A 198 11.32 -31.86 29.91
C LEU A 198 11.03 -32.93 28.85
N THR A 199 10.89 -34.18 29.28
CA THR A 199 10.47 -35.26 28.37
C THR A 199 9.01 -35.05 27.96
N THR A 200 8.70 -35.17 26.67
CA THR A 200 7.33 -35.08 26.16
C THR A 200 7.14 -35.92 24.91
N ASN A 201 5.95 -36.47 24.72
CA ASN A 201 5.57 -37.13 23.48
C ASN A 201 5.09 -36.08 22.48
N VAL A 202 5.91 -35.80 21.46
CA VAL A 202 5.64 -34.77 20.44
C VAL A 202 4.33 -35.01 19.70
N GLY A 203 3.96 -36.27 19.43
CA GLY A 203 2.70 -36.60 18.75
C GLY A 203 1.46 -36.25 19.58
N PHE A 204 1.49 -36.58 20.87
CA PHE A 204 0.40 -36.23 21.79
C PHE A 204 0.34 -34.72 22.06
N LEU A 205 1.50 -34.06 22.15
CA LEU A 205 1.61 -32.61 22.30
C LEU A 205 0.93 -31.87 21.14
N ILE A 206 1.13 -32.32 19.90
CA ILE A 206 0.48 -31.72 18.73
C ILE A 206 -1.05 -31.86 18.83
N CYS A 207 -1.55 -33.04 19.23
CA CYS A 207 -2.99 -33.28 19.37
C CYS A 207 -3.64 -32.38 20.43
N ILE A 208 -3.03 -32.30 21.62
CA ILE A 208 -3.52 -31.43 22.70
C ILE A 208 -3.38 -29.95 22.31
N SER A 209 -2.31 -29.56 21.64
CA SER A 209 -2.13 -28.19 21.13
C SER A 209 -3.26 -27.79 20.17
N ALA A 210 -3.68 -28.68 19.27
CA ALA A 210 -4.80 -28.43 18.37
C ALA A 210 -6.12 -28.19 19.12
N ILE A 211 -6.38 -28.95 20.19
CA ILE A 211 -7.56 -28.78 21.06
C ILE A 211 -7.50 -27.42 21.78
N VAL A 212 -6.36 -27.06 22.36
CA VAL A 212 -6.18 -25.77 23.05
C VAL A 212 -6.32 -24.59 22.08
N ILE A 213 -5.82 -24.71 20.85
CA ILE A 213 -6.03 -23.71 19.79
C ILE A 213 -7.52 -23.59 19.44
N ALA A 214 -8.24 -24.70 19.33
CA ALA A 214 -9.67 -24.69 19.03
C ALA A 214 -10.47 -23.96 20.12
N ILE A 215 -10.18 -24.23 21.40
CA ILE A 215 -10.79 -23.53 22.55
C ILE A 215 -10.49 -22.03 22.50
N SER A 216 -9.24 -21.66 22.21
CA SER A 216 -8.82 -20.26 22.05
C SER A 216 -9.57 -19.55 20.91
N MET A 217 -9.78 -20.25 19.79
CA MET A 217 -10.56 -19.75 18.64
C MET A 217 -12.04 -19.57 18.97
N ILE A 218 -12.63 -20.48 19.76
CA ILE A 218 -14.02 -20.35 20.25
C ILE A 218 -14.15 -19.10 21.10
N LEU A 219 -13.24 -18.89 22.06
CA LEU A 219 -13.25 -17.70 22.92
C LEU A 219 -13.10 -16.40 22.11
N LYS A 220 -12.14 -16.36 21.18
CA LYS A 220 -11.95 -15.26 20.22
C LYS A 220 -13.24 -14.95 19.45
N GLN A 221 -13.88 -15.98 18.89
CA GLN A 221 -15.10 -15.81 18.10
C GLN A 221 -16.28 -15.37 18.97
N GLY A 222 -16.38 -15.84 20.20
CA GLY A 222 -17.36 -15.39 21.19
C GLY A 222 -17.24 -13.91 21.51
N VAL A 223 -16.02 -13.43 21.80
CA VAL A 223 -15.75 -12.00 22.07
C VAL A 223 -16.07 -11.14 20.86
N TYR A 224 -15.64 -11.55 19.66
CA TYR A 224 -15.99 -10.84 18.42
C TYR A 224 -17.50 -10.75 18.22
N ALA A 225 -18.23 -11.86 18.39
CA ALA A 225 -19.67 -11.91 18.20
C ALA A 225 -20.43 -11.03 19.21
N LEU A 226 -19.99 -10.97 20.46
CA LEU A 226 -20.59 -10.12 21.49
C LEU A 226 -20.43 -8.63 21.15
N LEU A 227 -19.23 -8.22 20.74
CA LEU A 227 -18.94 -6.83 20.36
C LEU A 227 -19.73 -6.41 19.12
N ASP A 228 -19.79 -7.27 18.11
CA ASP A 228 -20.54 -7.05 16.88
C ASP A 228 -22.05 -6.93 17.13
N PHE A 229 -22.57 -7.81 17.99
CA PHE A 229 -23.97 -7.78 18.41
C PHE A 229 -24.29 -6.49 19.15
N ASN A 230 -23.43 -6.03 20.07
CA ASN A 230 -23.68 -4.79 20.82
C ASN A 230 -23.79 -3.54 19.94
N GLN A 231 -23.14 -3.52 18.76
CA GLN A 231 -23.27 -2.43 17.81
C GLN A 231 -24.48 -2.55 16.88
N THR A 232 -24.92 -3.77 16.58
CA THR A 232 -25.98 -4.05 15.60
C THR A 232 -27.33 -4.40 16.23
N LYS A 233 -27.38 -4.49 17.56
CA LYS A 233 -28.54 -4.89 18.35
C LYS A 233 -29.75 -4.02 18.02
N ARG A 234 -30.86 -4.68 17.64
CA ARG A 234 -32.17 -4.05 17.55
C ARG A 234 -32.84 -4.08 18.93
N LEU A 235 -33.75 -3.14 19.17
CA LEU A 235 -34.58 -3.12 20.38
C LEU A 235 -35.33 -4.47 20.50
N GLY A 236 -35.03 -5.23 21.55
CA GLY A 236 -35.64 -6.55 21.83
C GLY A 236 -34.69 -7.75 21.70
N ASP A 237 -33.52 -7.63 21.06
CA ASP A 237 -32.64 -8.77 20.87
C ASP A 237 -31.81 -9.11 22.14
N SER A 238 -31.73 -10.39 22.49
CA SER A 238 -30.96 -10.88 23.65
C SER A 238 -29.55 -11.35 23.26
N ASP A 239 -28.54 -11.05 24.09
CA ASP A 239 -27.13 -11.43 23.88
C ASP A 239 -26.74 -12.77 24.54
N ILE A 240 -27.73 -13.61 24.84
CA ILE A 240 -27.59 -14.84 25.63
C ILE A 240 -26.65 -15.83 24.92
N ALA A 241 -26.80 -15.99 23.61
CA ALA A 241 -26.00 -16.95 22.83
C ALA A 241 -24.50 -16.58 22.81
N GLN A 242 -24.19 -15.29 22.63
CA GLN A 242 -22.81 -14.79 22.59
C GLN A 242 -22.14 -14.93 23.96
N LYS A 243 -22.87 -14.61 25.03
CA LYS A 243 -22.41 -14.80 26.42
C LYS A 243 -22.17 -16.28 26.74
N LEU A 244 -23.03 -17.18 26.28
CA LEU A 244 -22.87 -18.62 26.48
C LEU A 244 -21.62 -19.18 25.81
N ILE A 245 -21.30 -18.74 24.58
CA ILE A 245 -20.08 -19.14 23.87
C ILE A 245 -18.83 -18.69 24.65
N ILE A 246 -18.81 -17.44 25.13
CA ILE A 246 -17.70 -16.92 25.94
C ILE A 246 -17.57 -17.70 27.25
N PHE A 247 -18.68 -17.94 27.94
CA PHE A 247 -18.72 -18.70 29.19
C PHE A 247 -18.15 -20.11 29.02
N THR A 248 -18.57 -20.80 27.95
CA THR A 248 -18.05 -22.13 27.60
C THR A 248 -16.54 -22.08 27.35
N GLY A 249 -16.05 -21.10 26.59
CA GLY A 249 -14.61 -20.91 26.35
C GLY A 249 -13.81 -20.66 27.63
N ILE A 250 -14.34 -19.85 28.56
CA ILE A 250 -13.69 -19.56 29.84
C ILE A 250 -13.64 -20.82 30.73
N ILE A 251 -14.70 -21.64 30.76
CA ILE A 251 -14.71 -22.90 31.52
C ILE A 251 -13.60 -23.83 31.00
N PHE A 252 -13.48 -24.01 29.69
CA PHE A 252 -12.43 -24.87 29.13
C PHE A 252 -11.03 -24.34 29.41
N MET A 253 -10.81 -23.02 29.34
CA MET A 253 -9.54 -22.40 29.77
C MET A 253 -9.27 -22.63 31.25
N PHE A 254 -10.29 -22.55 32.11
CA PHE A 254 -10.17 -22.84 33.53
C PHE A 254 -9.77 -24.30 33.79
N ILE A 255 -10.34 -25.26 33.06
CA ILE A 255 -9.95 -26.68 33.15
C ILE A 255 -8.47 -26.85 32.78
N ILE A 256 -8.01 -26.25 31.67
CA ILE A 256 -6.60 -26.28 31.25
C ILE A 256 -5.69 -25.68 32.34
N TYR A 257 -6.11 -24.56 32.94
CA TYR A 257 -5.40 -23.93 34.05
C TYR A 257 -5.25 -24.86 35.26
N VAL A 258 -6.32 -25.56 35.66
CA VAL A 258 -6.30 -26.50 36.79
C VAL A 258 -5.38 -27.67 36.51
N ILE A 259 -5.40 -28.23 35.29
CA ILE A 259 -4.51 -29.33 34.90
C ILE A 259 -3.04 -28.89 34.94
N ASN A 260 -2.73 -27.73 34.36
CA ASN A 260 -1.37 -27.16 34.39
C ASN A 260 -0.92 -26.87 35.83
N LEU A 261 -1.82 -26.42 36.70
CA LEU A 261 -1.52 -26.20 38.12
C LEU A 261 -1.10 -27.51 38.80
N PHE A 262 -1.81 -28.62 38.57
CA PHE A 262 -1.46 -29.92 39.14
C PHE A 262 -0.14 -30.46 38.59
N TYR A 263 0.15 -30.24 37.31
CA TYR A 263 1.43 -30.59 36.71
C TYR A 263 2.59 -29.83 37.36
N TYR A 264 2.52 -28.50 37.41
CA TYR A 264 3.62 -27.70 37.95
C TYR A 264 3.75 -27.79 39.48
N LYS A 265 2.70 -28.22 40.18
CA LYS A 265 2.74 -28.48 41.63
C LYS A 265 3.74 -29.59 42.01
N THR A 266 4.05 -30.52 41.09
CA THR A 266 5.00 -31.61 41.38
C THR A 266 6.45 -31.15 41.46
N ILE A 267 6.75 -29.88 41.16
CA ILE A 267 8.09 -29.29 41.31
C ILE A 267 8.33 -28.99 42.81
N PRO A 268 9.29 -29.67 43.46
CA PRO A 268 9.51 -29.53 44.91
C PRO A 268 9.97 -28.12 45.29
N GLY A 269 9.43 -27.58 46.40
CA GLY A 269 9.84 -26.31 47.01
C GLY A 269 9.11 -25.04 46.55
N PHE A 270 8.20 -25.13 45.56
CA PHE A 270 7.67 -23.95 44.86
C PHE A 270 6.15 -24.01 44.59
N LEU A 271 5.34 -24.32 45.60
CA LEU A 271 3.87 -24.40 45.45
C LEU A 271 3.26 -23.07 44.95
N ALA A 272 3.74 -21.93 45.46
CA ALA A 272 3.33 -20.61 44.98
C ALA A 272 3.75 -20.34 43.51
N ALA A 273 4.92 -20.83 43.06
CA ALA A 273 5.36 -20.62 41.68
C ALA A 273 4.52 -21.42 40.67
N SER A 274 4.03 -22.61 41.04
CA SER A 274 3.13 -23.40 40.17
C SER A 274 1.85 -22.64 39.81
N PHE A 275 1.32 -21.87 40.77
CA PHE A 275 0.17 -20.98 40.55
C PHE A 275 0.50 -19.87 39.53
N PHE A 276 1.63 -19.19 39.72
CA PHE A 276 2.06 -18.11 38.81
C PHE A 276 2.42 -18.62 37.41
N ILE A 277 3.04 -19.79 37.28
CA ILE A 277 3.41 -20.40 35.99
C ILE A 277 2.14 -20.78 35.21
N SER A 278 1.18 -21.45 35.85
CA SER A 278 -0.08 -21.81 35.20
C SER A 278 -0.89 -20.57 34.82
N LEU A 279 -0.93 -19.55 35.69
CA LEU A 279 -1.61 -18.28 35.41
C LEU A 279 -0.92 -17.52 34.27
N LEU A 280 0.41 -17.53 34.21
CA LEU A 280 1.16 -16.88 33.15
C LEU A 280 0.84 -17.52 31.79
N PHE A 281 0.83 -18.85 31.68
CA PHE A 281 0.57 -19.50 30.39
C PHE A 281 -0.91 -19.43 29.99
N VAL A 282 -1.81 -19.88 30.86
CA VAL A 282 -3.24 -19.98 30.52
C VAL A 282 -3.95 -18.62 30.63
N GLY A 283 -3.55 -17.78 31.57
CA GLY A 283 -4.04 -16.41 31.69
C GLY A 283 -3.57 -15.53 30.53
N ALA A 284 -2.29 -15.62 30.12
CA ALA A 284 -1.84 -14.91 28.91
C ALA A 284 -2.56 -15.44 27.67
N LEU A 285 -2.73 -16.76 27.52
CA LEU A 285 -3.47 -17.32 26.39
C LEU A 285 -4.91 -16.80 26.34
N THR A 286 -5.59 -16.74 27.49
CA THR A 286 -6.95 -16.20 27.61
C THR A 286 -6.98 -14.72 27.23
N ALA A 287 -6.05 -13.92 27.74
CA ALA A 287 -5.95 -12.49 27.42
C ALA A 287 -5.64 -12.24 25.93
N VAL A 288 -4.77 -13.05 25.32
CA VAL A 288 -4.45 -12.97 23.90
C VAL A 288 -5.64 -13.39 23.03
N ALA A 289 -6.38 -14.43 23.43
CA ALA A 289 -7.59 -14.88 22.72
C ALA A 289 -8.70 -13.81 22.75
N THR A 290 -8.92 -13.16 23.90
CA THR A 290 -9.90 -12.06 24.00
C THR A 290 -9.45 -10.83 23.20
N ALA A 291 -8.16 -10.46 23.27
CA ALA A 291 -7.59 -9.39 22.46
C ALA A 291 -7.73 -9.67 20.95
N CYS A 292 -7.48 -10.91 20.50
CA CYS A 292 -7.71 -11.33 19.11
C CYS A 292 -9.15 -11.08 18.66
N GLY A 293 -10.14 -11.36 19.52
CA GLY A 293 -11.55 -11.11 19.24
C GLY A 293 -11.86 -9.61 19.12
N TYR A 294 -11.31 -8.80 20.02
CA TYR A 294 -11.43 -7.34 20.01
C TYR A 294 -10.82 -6.71 18.75
N PHE A 295 -9.59 -7.07 18.38
CA PHE A 295 -8.95 -6.52 17.18
C PHE A 295 -9.66 -6.94 15.90
N LYS A 296 -10.20 -8.16 15.83
CA LYS A 296 -11.05 -8.60 14.70
C LYS A 296 -12.27 -7.69 14.54
N PHE A 297 -12.91 -7.32 15.64
CA PHE A 297 -14.05 -6.39 15.64
C PHE A 297 -13.64 -4.97 15.25
N GLN A 298 -12.53 -4.44 15.80
CA GLN A 298 -12.05 -3.11 15.44
C GLN A 298 -11.69 -2.99 13.95
N ILE A 299 -11.04 -4.01 13.38
CA ILE A 299 -10.73 -4.05 11.94
C ILE A 299 -12.01 -3.97 11.11
N LYS A 300 -13.07 -4.72 11.48
CA LYS A 300 -14.36 -4.65 10.80
C LYS A 300 -14.95 -3.24 10.86
N ASN A 301 -14.90 -2.60 12.02
CA ASN A 301 -15.46 -1.25 12.20
C ASN A 301 -14.72 -0.19 11.40
N TYR A 302 -13.39 -0.22 11.43
CA TYR A 302 -12.58 0.70 10.62
C TYR A 302 -12.79 0.46 9.13
N GLN A 303 -12.92 -0.80 8.69
CA GLN A 303 -13.24 -1.12 7.30
C GLN A 303 -14.61 -0.59 6.87
N HIS A 304 -15.62 -0.71 7.74
CA HIS A 304 -16.95 -0.15 7.50
C HIS A 304 -16.92 1.38 7.40
N GLN A 305 -16.22 2.05 8.32
CA GLN A 305 -16.05 3.50 8.27
C GLN A 305 -15.27 3.95 7.03
N LEU A 306 -14.19 3.25 6.68
CA LEU A 306 -13.40 3.53 5.48
C LEU A 306 -14.26 3.41 4.21
N THR A 307 -15.08 2.36 4.13
CA THR A 307 -16.04 2.15 3.04
C THR A 307 -16.98 3.35 2.91
N ASN A 308 -17.53 3.85 4.01
CA ASN A 308 -18.41 5.02 3.97
C ASN A 308 -17.74 6.30 3.47
N TYR A 309 -16.43 6.48 3.72
CA TYR A 309 -15.67 7.65 3.25
C TYR A 309 -15.16 7.49 1.81
N GLU A 310 -14.69 6.29 1.43
CA GLU A 310 -14.22 6.01 0.06
C GLU A 310 -15.33 6.02 -0.97
N TYR A 311 -16.57 5.71 -0.54
CA TYR A 311 -17.71 5.46 -1.41
C TYR A 311 -18.89 6.39 -1.14
N ARG A 312 -18.56 7.65 -0.89
CA ARG A 312 -19.57 8.70 -0.79
C ARG A 312 -20.20 8.95 -2.16
N GLU A 313 -21.53 9.05 -2.21
CA GLU A 313 -22.28 9.17 -3.48
C GLU A 313 -21.88 10.41 -4.29
N ASP A 314 -21.61 11.53 -3.61
CA ASP A 314 -21.14 12.76 -4.23
C ASP A 314 -19.77 12.57 -4.89
N PHE A 315 -18.82 11.89 -4.24
CA PHE A 315 -17.52 11.57 -4.80
C PHE A 315 -17.61 10.65 -6.02
N GLU A 316 -18.50 9.66 -6.00
CA GLU A 316 -18.70 8.77 -7.16
C GLU A 316 -19.22 9.53 -8.38
N SER A 317 -20.13 10.49 -8.18
CA SER A 317 -20.63 11.34 -9.27
C SER A 317 -19.51 12.18 -9.91
N VAL A 318 -18.61 12.72 -9.09
CA VAL A 318 -17.43 13.46 -9.55
C VAL A 318 -16.47 12.53 -10.29
N MET A 319 -16.25 11.30 -9.82
CA MET A 319 -15.42 10.31 -10.49
C MET A 319 -15.96 9.88 -11.86
N LYS A 320 -17.29 9.81 -12.04
CA LYS A 320 -17.90 9.55 -13.36
C LYS A 320 -17.59 10.67 -14.35
N ASN A 321 -17.74 11.93 -13.92
CA ASN A 321 -17.37 13.08 -14.74
C ASN A 321 -15.85 13.12 -15.00
N TYR A 322 -15.05 12.69 -14.03
CA TYR A 322 -13.60 12.63 -14.15
C TYR A 322 -13.15 11.60 -15.19
N ARG A 323 -13.82 10.45 -15.29
CA ARG A 323 -13.57 9.47 -16.38
C ARG A 323 -13.81 10.07 -17.76
N ASN A 324 -14.89 10.83 -17.94
CA ASN A 324 -15.18 11.50 -19.22
C ASN A 324 -14.10 12.52 -19.59
N LEU A 325 -13.57 13.23 -18.59
CA LEU A 325 -12.45 14.15 -18.75
C LEU A 325 -11.17 13.42 -19.20
N ILE A 326 -10.85 12.27 -18.59
CA ILE A 326 -9.72 11.42 -19.01
C ILE A 326 -9.92 10.92 -20.45
N ASN A 327 -11.12 10.44 -20.80
CA ASN A 327 -11.43 10.00 -22.17
C ASN A 327 -11.23 11.13 -23.19
N THR A 328 -11.72 12.34 -22.87
CA THR A 328 -11.54 13.51 -23.74
C THR A 328 -10.06 13.89 -23.90
N PHE A 329 -9.26 13.71 -22.85
CA PHE A 329 -7.81 13.91 -22.92
C PHE A 329 -7.12 12.86 -23.81
N VAL A 330 -7.48 11.58 -23.65
CA VAL A 330 -6.92 10.47 -24.43
C VAL A 330 -7.24 10.65 -25.92
N ASN A 331 -8.47 11.03 -26.27
CA ASN A 331 -8.89 11.30 -27.65
C ASN A 331 -8.23 12.56 -28.26
N LYS A 332 -7.59 13.41 -27.45
CA LYS A 332 -6.81 14.57 -27.92
C LYS A 332 -5.32 14.27 -28.04
N LEU A 333 -4.87 13.04 -27.82
CA LEU A 333 -3.47 12.67 -28.00
C LEU A 333 -3.05 12.78 -29.47
N SER A 334 -1.85 13.30 -29.72
CA SER A 334 -1.31 13.39 -31.07
C SER A 334 -0.93 12.01 -31.61
N GLU A 335 -0.99 11.85 -32.93
CA GLU A 335 -0.65 10.59 -33.62
C GLU A 335 0.78 10.13 -33.30
N ASN A 336 1.74 11.05 -33.19
CA ASN A 336 3.11 10.75 -32.76
C ASN A 336 3.17 10.13 -31.34
N ARG A 337 2.33 10.60 -30.41
CA ARG A 337 2.24 10.03 -29.06
C ARG A 337 1.58 8.65 -29.09
N ILE A 338 0.54 8.48 -29.89
CA ILE A 338 -0.15 7.19 -30.07
C ILE A 338 0.82 6.14 -30.65
N ASN A 339 1.61 6.51 -31.66
CA ASN A 339 2.61 5.63 -32.24
C ASN A 339 3.73 5.28 -31.24
N SER A 340 4.15 6.24 -30.41
CA SER A 340 5.08 5.96 -29.30
C SER A 340 4.49 4.98 -28.29
N ILE A 341 3.21 5.13 -27.93
CA ILE A 341 2.50 4.21 -27.03
C ILE A 341 2.44 2.80 -27.62
N LYS A 342 2.09 2.66 -28.91
CA LYS A 342 2.08 1.37 -29.62
C LYS A 342 3.46 0.71 -29.63
N ASN A 343 4.51 1.48 -29.91
CA ASN A 343 5.89 0.97 -29.88
C ASN A 343 6.31 0.52 -28.47
N ASN A 344 5.97 1.32 -27.44
CA ASN A 344 6.24 0.96 -26.05
C ASN A 344 5.44 -0.28 -25.61
N LEU A 345 4.21 -0.46 -26.08
CA LEU A 345 3.41 -1.65 -25.83
C LEU A 345 4.11 -2.89 -26.38
N VAL A 346 4.56 -2.85 -27.64
CA VAL A 346 5.29 -3.97 -28.28
C VAL A 346 6.58 -4.30 -27.51
N ASN A 347 7.34 -3.29 -27.12
CA ASN A 347 8.57 -3.49 -26.33
C ASN A 347 8.28 -4.16 -24.97
N ASN A 348 7.22 -3.72 -24.27
CA ASN A 348 6.83 -4.35 -23.01
C ASN A 348 6.27 -5.77 -23.21
N GLN A 349 5.57 -6.06 -24.31
CA GLN A 349 5.12 -7.42 -24.65
C GLN A 349 6.30 -8.36 -24.89
N LEU A 350 7.33 -7.90 -25.61
CA LEU A 350 8.57 -8.67 -25.80
C LEU A 350 9.27 -8.91 -24.47
N LYS A 351 9.37 -7.87 -23.62
CA LYS A 351 9.92 -7.98 -22.27
C LYS A 351 9.15 -8.99 -21.41
N MET A 352 7.81 -9.00 -21.48
CA MET A 352 6.95 -9.95 -20.77
C MET A 352 7.22 -11.39 -21.21
N ILE A 353 7.41 -11.64 -22.52
CA ILE A 353 7.75 -12.98 -23.04
C ILE A 353 9.08 -13.45 -22.46
N VAL A 354 10.10 -12.58 -22.46
CA VAL A 354 11.43 -12.90 -21.90
C VAL A 354 11.34 -13.19 -20.40
N GLU A 355 10.66 -12.34 -19.63
CA GLU A 355 10.47 -12.52 -18.19
C GLU A 355 9.70 -13.80 -17.85
N THR A 356 8.68 -14.15 -18.66
CA THR A 356 7.93 -15.39 -18.50
C THR A 356 8.81 -16.61 -18.82
N PHE A 357 9.62 -16.52 -19.88
CA PHE A 357 10.54 -17.59 -20.26
C PHE A 357 11.60 -17.84 -19.18
N ILE A 358 12.16 -16.77 -18.61
CA ILE A 358 13.10 -16.86 -17.48
C ILE A 358 12.43 -17.56 -16.29
N GLY A 359 11.22 -17.15 -15.89
CA GLY A 359 10.51 -17.78 -14.77
C GLY A 359 10.18 -19.27 -14.98
N ILE A 360 9.90 -19.67 -16.22
CA ILE A 360 9.70 -21.09 -16.57
C ILE A 360 11.02 -21.85 -16.53
N LEU A 361 12.13 -21.24 -16.98
CA LEU A 361 13.45 -21.85 -17.00
C LEU A 361 14.03 -22.02 -15.58
N THR A 362 13.71 -21.12 -14.65
CA THR A 362 14.15 -21.19 -13.24
C THR A 362 13.33 -22.18 -12.42
N ALA A 363 12.06 -22.44 -12.79
CA ALA A 363 11.16 -23.31 -12.04
C ALA A 363 11.69 -24.73 -11.72
N PRO A 364 12.37 -25.46 -12.64
CA PRO A 364 12.96 -26.76 -12.32
C PRO A 364 14.05 -26.70 -11.25
N PHE A 365 14.84 -25.61 -11.22
CA PHE A 365 15.89 -25.44 -10.22
C PHE A 365 15.31 -25.14 -8.84
N LEU A 366 14.23 -24.35 -8.80
CA LEU A 366 13.44 -24.08 -7.60
C LEU A 366 12.81 -25.36 -7.02
N ALA A 367 12.29 -26.22 -7.90
CA ALA A 367 11.63 -27.47 -7.57
C ALA A 367 12.56 -28.62 -7.15
N TYR A 368 13.89 -28.45 -7.27
CA TYR A 368 14.85 -29.54 -7.07
C TYR A 368 14.84 -30.11 -5.64
N GLY A 369 14.87 -29.25 -4.61
CA GLY A 369 14.83 -29.70 -3.22
C GLY A 369 13.53 -30.43 -2.88
N VAL A 370 12.39 -29.88 -3.34
CA VAL A 370 11.08 -30.51 -3.21
C VAL A 370 11.05 -31.90 -3.87
N SER A 371 11.57 -32.02 -5.09
CA SER A 371 11.62 -33.28 -5.83
C SER A 371 12.39 -34.35 -5.06
N ASN A 372 13.55 -34.01 -4.48
CA ASN A 372 14.38 -34.97 -3.75
C ASN A 372 13.77 -35.37 -2.41
N THR A 373 13.10 -34.44 -1.73
CA THR A 373 12.34 -34.75 -0.51
C THR A 373 11.19 -35.71 -0.82
N LEU A 374 10.39 -35.44 -1.87
CA LEU A 374 9.30 -36.34 -2.31
C LEU A 374 9.81 -37.73 -2.70
N ALA A 375 10.90 -37.77 -3.47
CA ALA A 375 11.52 -39.00 -3.91
C ALA A 375 12.06 -39.86 -2.76
N SER A 376 12.47 -39.22 -1.66
CA SER A 376 12.88 -39.92 -0.43
C SER A 376 11.69 -40.46 0.37
N CYS A 377 10.54 -39.78 0.34
CA CYS A 377 9.30 -40.27 0.97
C CYS A 377 8.65 -41.42 0.19
N PHE A 378 8.78 -41.42 -1.15
CA PHE A 378 8.20 -42.43 -2.03
C PHE A 378 9.27 -43.06 -2.94
N PRO A 379 10.21 -43.84 -2.38
CA PRO A 379 11.35 -44.37 -3.12
C PRO A 379 10.93 -45.32 -4.26
N GLU A 380 9.80 -46.01 -4.11
CA GLU A 380 9.24 -46.92 -5.12
C GLU A 380 8.74 -46.18 -6.38
N ALA A 381 8.29 -44.93 -6.23
CA ALA A 381 7.80 -44.10 -7.33
C ALA A 381 8.87 -43.13 -7.86
N ALA A 382 10.01 -42.99 -7.17
CA ALA A 382 11.02 -41.98 -7.46
C ALA A 382 11.79 -42.22 -8.77
N ASN A 383 12.02 -43.47 -9.15
CA ASN A 383 12.83 -43.88 -10.31
C ASN A 383 14.08 -42.99 -10.51
N TRP A 384 15.02 -43.09 -9.57
CA TRP A 384 16.18 -42.21 -9.46
C TRP A 384 17.07 -42.21 -10.71
N VAL A 385 17.36 -41.02 -11.22
CA VAL A 385 18.34 -40.79 -12.27
C VAL A 385 19.53 -40.04 -11.68
N ARG A 386 20.76 -40.46 -12.07
CA ARG A 386 22.00 -39.80 -11.66
C ARG A 386 22.69 -39.21 -12.88
N ILE A 387 22.93 -37.90 -12.85
CA ILE A 387 23.72 -37.21 -13.87
C ILE A 387 24.77 -36.38 -13.12
N SER A 388 26.05 -36.61 -13.43
CA SER A 388 27.17 -35.82 -12.90
C SER A 388 27.18 -35.65 -11.38
N GLY A 389 26.82 -36.71 -10.63
CA GLY A 389 26.82 -36.72 -9.17
C GLY A 389 25.54 -36.21 -8.51
N LEU A 390 24.68 -35.47 -9.22
CA LEU A 390 23.34 -35.11 -8.74
C LEU A 390 22.36 -36.28 -8.92
N ARG A 391 21.58 -36.57 -7.87
CA ARG A 391 20.43 -37.48 -7.90
C ARG A 391 19.17 -36.65 -8.06
N PHE A 392 18.32 -37.01 -9.02
CA PHE A 392 16.98 -36.43 -9.14
C PHE A 392 15.97 -37.48 -9.57
N SER A 393 14.71 -37.25 -9.21
CA SER A 393 13.57 -38.03 -9.68
C SER A 393 12.89 -37.28 -10.82
N PRO A 394 12.90 -37.77 -12.06
CA PRO A 394 12.24 -37.09 -13.18
C PRO A 394 10.74 -36.88 -12.94
N ILE A 395 10.06 -37.87 -12.34
CA ILE A 395 8.62 -37.84 -12.10
C ILE A 395 8.27 -36.74 -11.08
N PHE A 396 8.95 -36.72 -9.94
CA PHE A 396 8.70 -35.71 -8.91
C PHE A 396 9.22 -34.32 -9.29
N LEU A 397 10.29 -34.24 -10.08
CA LEU A 397 10.82 -32.97 -10.59
C LEU A 397 9.82 -32.30 -11.52
N VAL A 398 9.24 -33.04 -12.46
CA VAL A 398 8.21 -32.52 -13.37
C VAL A 398 6.98 -32.05 -12.59
N LEU A 399 6.49 -32.87 -11.65
CA LEU A 399 5.33 -32.52 -10.83
C LEU A 399 5.57 -31.24 -10.00
N ALA A 400 6.70 -31.18 -9.31
CA ALA A 400 7.07 -30.02 -8.49
C ALA A 400 7.28 -28.78 -9.36
N THR A 401 7.89 -28.91 -10.54
CA THR A 401 8.06 -27.81 -11.50
C THR A 401 6.72 -27.22 -11.92
N PHE A 402 5.72 -28.04 -12.26
CA PHE A 402 4.39 -27.54 -12.63
C PHE A 402 3.70 -26.81 -11.48
N LEU A 403 3.86 -27.26 -10.23
CA LEU A 403 3.35 -26.54 -9.06
C LEU A 403 4.02 -25.18 -8.89
N ILE A 404 5.34 -25.09 -9.09
CA ILE A 404 6.09 -23.82 -9.04
C ILE A 404 5.65 -22.87 -10.15
N ILE A 405 5.49 -23.36 -11.38
CA ILE A 405 4.99 -22.55 -12.51
C ILE A 405 3.58 -22.02 -12.20
N PHE A 406 2.72 -22.85 -11.61
CA PHE A 406 1.38 -22.41 -11.21
C PHE A 406 1.41 -21.36 -10.10
N ALA A 407 2.28 -21.50 -9.09
CA ALA A 407 2.50 -20.49 -8.06
C ALA A 407 3.06 -19.18 -8.66
N PHE A 408 4.00 -19.28 -9.60
CA PHE A 408 4.58 -18.15 -10.32
C PHE A 408 3.49 -17.29 -10.99
N PHE A 409 2.65 -17.89 -11.84
CA PHE A 409 1.56 -17.16 -12.50
C PHE A 409 0.53 -16.62 -11.51
N SER A 410 0.27 -17.34 -10.42
CA SER A 410 -0.61 -16.88 -9.35
C SER A 410 -0.08 -15.61 -8.67
N PHE A 411 1.20 -15.57 -8.29
CA PHE A 411 1.83 -14.35 -7.75
C PHE A 411 1.81 -13.20 -8.75
N VAL A 412 2.14 -13.46 -10.01
CA VAL A 412 2.12 -12.44 -11.06
C VAL A 412 0.74 -11.81 -11.16
N ARG A 413 -0.33 -12.61 -11.22
CA ARG A 413 -1.72 -12.13 -11.23
C ARG A 413 -2.03 -11.30 -9.97
N ALA A 414 -1.72 -11.82 -8.78
CA ALA A 414 -2.02 -11.14 -7.53
C ALA A 414 -1.29 -9.79 -7.41
N PHE A 415 -0.01 -9.73 -7.80
CA PHE A 415 0.77 -8.49 -7.80
C PHE A 415 0.29 -7.50 -8.87
N THR A 416 -0.10 -7.97 -10.06
CA THR A 416 -0.67 -7.12 -11.12
C THR A 416 -1.98 -6.47 -10.64
N ILE A 417 -2.90 -7.25 -10.06
CA ILE A 417 -4.15 -6.72 -9.50
C ILE A 417 -3.87 -5.70 -8.39
N SER A 418 -2.90 -5.98 -7.51
CA SER A 418 -2.48 -5.04 -6.46
C SER A 418 -2.00 -3.71 -7.04
N LYS A 419 -1.24 -3.73 -8.14
CA LYS A 419 -0.79 -2.53 -8.86
C LYS A 419 -1.94 -1.80 -9.55
N GLN A 420 -2.91 -2.50 -10.14
CA GLN A 420 -4.11 -1.91 -10.72
C GLN A 420 -4.97 -1.16 -9.70
N ILE A 421 -5.20 -1.78 -8.53
CA ILE A 421 -5.94 -1.14 -7.43
C ILE A 421 -5.22 0.14 -6.98
N LYS A 422 -3.90 0.07 -6.77
CA LYS A 422 -3.09 1.24 -6.39
C LYS A 422 -3.11 2.34 -7.46
N GLY A 423 -2.99 1.98 -8.74
CA GLY A 423 -3.06 2.94 -9.84
C GLY A 423 -4.39 3.69 -9.85
N SER A 424 -5.51 2.95 -9.72
CA SER A 424 -6.83 3.57 -9.62
C SER A 424 -7.00 4.43 -8.38
N GLU A 425 -6.44 4.06 -7.22
CA GLU A 425 -6.49 4.90 -6.01
C GLU A 425 -5.72 6.20 -6.22
N ILE A 426 -4.56 6.17 -6.87
CA ILE A 426 -3.77 7.39 -7.14
C ILE A 426 -4.54 8.34 -8.06
N ILE A 427 -5.20 7.85 -9.11
CA ILE A 427 -6.04 8.69 -9.97
C ILE A 427 -7.18 9.33 -9.17
N LYS A 428 -7.75 8.60 -8.19
CA LYS A 428 -8.83 9.12 -7.34
C LYS A 428 -8.35 10.18 -6.36
N PHE A 429 -7.18 10.02 -5.73
CA PHE A 429 -6.72 10.88 -4.63
C PHE A 429 -5.74 11.98 -5.05
N ASP A 430 -4.84 11.69 -5.97
CA ASP A 430 -3.84 12.66 -6.44
C ASP A 430 -4.24 13.28 -7.78
N GLY A 431 -5.06 12.57 -8.56
CA GLY A 431 -5.51 13.00 -9.87
C GLY A 431 -4.70 12.41 -11.02
N PHE A 432 -5.30 12.42 -12.21
CA PHE A 432 -4.65 11.97 -13.43
C PHE A 432 -3.54 12.97 -13.83
N HIS A 433 -2.30 12.48 -13.92
CA HIS A 433 -1.14 13.28 -14.33
C HIS A 433 -0.40 12.63 -15.51
N ASP A 434 -0.18 11.31 -15.43
CA ASP A 434 0.45 10.52 -16.48
C ASP A 434 -0.19 9.12 -16.54
N TYR A 435 -0.46 8.66 -17.76
CA TYR A 435 -0.99 7.32 -18.03
C TYR A 435 0.07 6.22 -17.84
N ASN A 436 1.36 6.54 -17.93
CA ASN A 436 2.43 5.55 -17.75
C ASN A 436 2.57 5.06 -16.31
N SER A 437 2.32 5.93 -15.32
CA SER A 437 2.53 5.62 -13.90
C SER A 437 1.29 5.08 -13.22
N HIS A 438 0.11 5.64 -13.50
CA HIS A 438 -1.12 5.32 -12.76
C HIS A 438 -2.22 4.67 -13.61
N GLY A 439 -2.04 4.66 -14.93
CA GLY A 439 -3.05 4.18 -15.89
C GLY A 439 -4.13 5.23 -16.17
N VAL A 440 -5.15 4.82 -16.92
CA VAL A 440 -6.31 5.66 -17.28
C VAL A 440 -7.62 5.20 -16.62
N THR A 441 -7.63 3.97 -16.10
CA THR A 441 -8.85 3.32 -15.60
C THR A 441 -9.13 3.69 -14.15
N VAL A 442 -10.25 4.38 -13.91
CA VAL A 442 -10.77 4.63 -12.55
C VAL A 442 -11.70 3.48 -12.18
N LEU A 443 -11.28 2.56 -11.34
CA LEU A 443 -12.07 1.39 -10.94
C LEU A 443 -13.26 1.79 -10.05
N GLY A 444 -14.44 1.21 -10.30
CA GLY A 444 -15.61 1.34 -9.43
C GLY A 444 -15.51 0.48 -8.17
N ILE A 445 -16.49 0.62 -7.28
CA ILE A 445 -16.56 -0.08 -5.98
C ILE A 445 -16.61 -1.60 -6.16
N ASP A 446 -17.55 -2.06 -6.95
CA ASP A 446 -17.75 -3.49 -7.20
C ASP A 446 -16.54 -4.10 -7.91
N SER A 447 -15.93 -3.35 -8.83
CA SER A 447 -14.69 -3.74 -9.50
C SER A 447 -13.53 -3.87 -8.51
N MET A 448 -13.33 -2.88 -7.63
CA MET A 448 -12.28 -2.92 -6.60
C MET A 448 -12.50 -4.07 -5.61
N ARG A 449 -13.75 -4.33 -5.20
CA ARG A 449 -14.08 -5.42 -4.27
C ARG A 449 -13.85 -6.79 -4.92
N ASN A 450 -14.29 -6.98 -6.16
CA ASN A 450 -14.08 -8.22 -6.90
C ASN A 450 -12.60 -8.48 -7.15
N LEU A 451 -11.84 -7.47 -7.60
CA LEU A 451 -10.40 -7.56 -7.80
C LEU A 451 -9.66 -7.84 -6.48
N SER A 452 -10.04 -7.19 -5.38
CA SER A 452 -9.44 -7.44 -4.07
C SER A 452 -9.70 -8.87 -3.57
N ARG A 453 -10.92 -9.39 -3.78
CA ARG A 453 -11.25 -10.78 -3.47
C ARG A 453 -10.45 -11.76 -4.33
N GLU A 454 -10.38 -11.54 -5.63
CA GLU A 454 -9.59 -12.37 -6.55
C GLU A 454 -8.12 -12.38 -6.16
N LYS A 455 -7.53 -11.19 -5.93
CA LYS A 455 -6.16 -11.03 -5.44
C LYS A 455 -5.92 -11.85 -4.19
N ASN A 456 -6.82 -11.79 -3.20
CA ASN A 456 -6.64 -12.52 -1.94
C ASN A 456 -6.72 -14.04 -2.14
N VAL A 457 -7.62 -14.53 -3.00
CA VAL A 457 -7.73 -15.96 -3.32
C VAL A 457 -6.46 -16.46 -4.01
N VAL A 458 -6.04 -15.78 -5.07
CA VAL A 458 -4.87 -16.19 -5.87
C VAL A 458 -3.58 -16.06 -5.04
N MET A 459 -3.44 -14.99 -4.24
CA MET A 459 -2.32 -14.83 -3.32
C MET A 459 -2.29 -15.94 -2.27
N SER A 460 -3.44 -16.32 -1.70
CA SER A 460 -3.52 -17.40 -0.72
C SER A 460 -3.06 -18.72 -1.30
N ILE A 461 -3.51 -19.06 -2.52
CA ILE A 461 -3.11 -20.29 -3.21
C ILE A 461 -1.60 -20.30 -3.45
N ALA A 462 -1.05 -19.20 -3.95
CA ALA A 462 0.38 -19.07 -4.20
C ALA A 462 1.21 -19.21 -2.90
N CYS A 463 0.80 -18.54 -1.82
CA CYS A 463 1.46 -18.65 -0.52
C CYS A 463 1.41 -20.07 0.05
N PHE A 464 0.31 -20.83 -0.14
CA PHE A 464 0.24 -22.22 0.31
C PHE A 464 1.23 -23.11 -0.44
N ILE A 465 1.33 -22.96 -1.76
CA ILE A 465 2.28 -23.74 -2.57
C ILE A 465 3.72 -23.44 -2.13
N ILE A 466 4.07 -22.17 -1.97
CA ILE A 466 5.40 -21.76 -1.49
C ILE A 466 5.66 -22.23 -0.07
N LEU A 467 4.66 -22.24 0.81
CA LEU A 467 4.84 -22.75 2.17
C LEU A 467 5.19 -24.23 2.14
N ILE A 468 4.48 -25.03 1.34
CA ILE A 468 4.80 -26.45 1.14
C ILE A 468 6.22 -26.58 0.55
N GLU A 469 6.51 -25.88 -0.54
CA GLU A 469 7.84 -25.88 -1.18
C GLU A 469 8.95 -25.55 -0.17
N PHE A 470 8.78 -24.47 0.58
CA PHE A 470 9.74 -23.99 1.57
C PHE A 470 9.98 -25.06 2.64
N THR A 471 8.94 -25.67 3.20
CA THR A 471 9.10 -26.75 4.20
C THR A 471 9.84 -27.95 3.64
N MET A 472 9.58 -28.33 2.38
CA MET A 472 10.23 -29.47 1.73
C MET A 472 11.68 -29.16 1.35
N ASN A 473 11.99 -27.92 0.97
CA ASN A 473 13.35 -27.44 0.73
C ASN A 473 14.15 -27.38 2.03
N VAL A 474 13.57 -26.89 3.13
CA VAL A 474 14.21 -26.94 4.46
C VAL A 474 14.53 -28.38 4.85
N SER A 475 13.59 -29.31 4.65
CA SER A 475 13.82 -30.73 4.92
C SER A 475 14.96 -31.32 4.08
N TYR A 476 15.03 -30.98 2.79
CA TYR A 476 16.11 -31.41 1.90
C TYR A 476 17.48 -30.89 2.39
N PHE A 477 17.57 -29.60 2.71
CA PHE A 477 18.85 -29.04 3.16
C PHE A 477 19.27 -29.58 4.52
N ILE A 478 18.35 -29.88 5.43
CA ILE A 478 18.69 -30.54 6.70
C ILE A 478 19.33 -31.90 6.46
N THR A 479 18.84 -32.67 5.47
CA THR A 479 19.43 -33.98 5.13
C THR A 479 20.81 -33.87 4.47
N GLU A 480 21.09 -32.79 3.75
CA GLU A 480 22.37 -32.59 3.04
C GLU A 480 23.44 -31.89 3.88
N ILE A 481 23.06 -30.89 4.69
CA ILE A 481 23.97 -30.06 5.50
C ILE A 481 24.20 -30.66 6.89
N GLY A 482 23.18 -31.34 7.44
CA GLY A 482 23.23 -31.95 8.77
C GLY A 482 22.20 -31.36 9.75
N GLY A 483 21.83 -32.17 10.75
CA GLY A 483 20.77 -31.88 11.72
C GLY A 483 21.21 -31.09 12.97
N ASP A 484 22.48 -30.69 13.07
CA ASP A 484 22.95 -29.85 14.17
C ASP A 484 22.30 -28.46 14.09
N ILE A 485 22.18 -27.75 15.22
CA ILE A 485 21.50 -26.43 15.29
C ILE A 485 22.05 -25.44 14.25
N GLN A 486 23.37 -25.43 14.02
CA GLN A 486 24.00 -24.61 12.99
C GLN A 486 23.64 -25.08 11.57
N GLY A 487 23.58 -26.39 11.34
CA GLY A 487 23.15 -26.99 10.06
C GLY A 487 21.67 -26.73 9.76
N MET A 488 20.79 -26.82 10.76
CA MET A 488 19.37 -26.48 10.63
C MET A 488 19.16 -25.00 10.31
N PHE A 489 19.90 -24.10 10.98
CA PHE A 489 19.84 -22.67 10.67
C PHE A 489 20.32 -22.38 9.24
N LEU A 490 21.45 -22.95 8.84
CA LEU A 490 21.97 -22.79 7.48
C LEU A 490 21.00 -23.36 6.44
N SER A 491 20.37 -24.49 6.73
CA SER A 491 19.34 -25.11 5.87
C SER A 491 18.12 -24.21 5.67
N PHE A 492 17.69 -23.51 6.72
CA PHE A 492 16.60 -22.54 6.65
C PHE A 492 16.97 -21.34 5.76
N VAL A 493 18.17 -20.79 5.93
CA VAL A 493 18.66 -19.68 5.10
C VAL A 493 18.79 -20.10 3.63
N THR A 494 19.35 -21.28 3.36
CA THR A 494 19.50 -21.80 2.01
C THR A 494 18.15 -22.03 1.34
N ALA A 495 17.14 -22.52 2.07
CA ALA A 495 15.77 -22.68 1.54
C ALA A 495 15.06 -21.35 1.20
N LEU A 496 15.53 -20.23 1.77
CA LEU A 496 14.95 -18.90 1.55
C LEU A 496 15.39 -18.32 0.19
N VAL A 497 16.59 -18.66 -0.29
CA VAL A 497 17.15 -18.13 -1.54
C VAL A 497 16.27 -18.44 -2.77
N PRO A 498 15.85 -19.69 -3.03
CA PRO A 498 14.98 -19.99 -4.16
C PRO A 498 13.63 -19.26 -4.04
N THR A 499 13.03 -19.27 -2.84
CA THR A 499 11.77 -18.58 -2.57
C THR A 499 11.86 -17.06 -2.86
N ALA A 500 12.96 -16.42 -2.46
CA ALA A 500 13.18 -15.00 -2.70
C ALA A 500 13.35 -14.68 -4.20
N LEU A 501 14.04 -15.56 -4.94
CA LEU A 501 14.22 -15.42 -6.39
C LEU A 501 12.88 -15.49 -7.12
N LEU A 502 12.02 -16.45 -6.79
CA LEU A 502 10.67 -16.54 -7.34
C LEU A 502 9.83 -15.29 -7.07
N ILE A 503 9.88 -14.76 -5.85
CA ILE A 503 9.16 -13.53 -5.49
C ILE A 503 9.70 -12.32 -6.28
N ALA A 504 11.02 -12.23 -6.47
CA ALA A 504 11.64 -11.16 -7.25
C ALA A 504 11.22 -11.20 -8.73
N GLU A 505 11.27 -12.37 -9.36
CA GLU A 505 10.88 -12.56 -10.76
C GLU A 505 9.40 -12.25 -11.00
N THR A 506 8.52 -12.75 -10.14
CA THR A 506 7.08 -12.49 -10.21
C THR A 506 6.74 -11.01 -9.98
N HIS A 507 7.46 -10.32 -9.08
CA HIS A 507 7.30 -8.88 -8.87
C HIS A 507 7.74 -8.06 -10.09
N LEU A 508 8.82 -8.46 -10.76
CA LEU A 508 9.30 -7.83 -11.99
C LEU A 508 8.28 -8.01 -13.12
N LEU A 509 7.84 -9.24 -13.38
CA LEU A 509 6.86 -9.56 -14.42
C LEU A 509 5.51 -8.86 -14.20
N SER A 510 5.03 -8.79 -12.96
CA SER A 510 3.80 -8.05 -12.66
C SER A 510 3.91 -6.54 -12.95
N SER A 511 5.12 -5.97 -12.91
CA SER A 511 5.35 -4.57 -13.29
C SER A 511 5.16 -4.37 -14.79
N THR A 512 5.73 -5.28 -15.57
CA THR A 512 5.60 -5.29 -17.03
C THR A 512 4.14 -5.54 -17.45
N MET A 513 3.47 -6.52 -16.84
CA MET A 513 2.04 -6.79 -17.09
C MET A 513 1.15 -5.59 -16.75
N PHE A 514 1.40 -4.89 -15.63
CA PHE A 514 0.66 -3.69 -15.28
C PHE A 514 0.81 -2.58 -16.34
N LYS A 515 2.02 -2.36 -16.87
CA LYS A 515 2.25 -1.39 -17.96
C LYS A 515 1.53 -1.78 -19.23
N ILE A 516 1.59 -3.05 -19.63
CA ILE A 516 0.86 -3.58 -20.80
C ILE A 516 -0.64 -3.32 -20.64
N ASN A 517 -1.19 -3.61 -19.46
CA ASN A 517 -2.59 -3.37 -19.16
C ASN A 517 -2.95 -1.88 -19.31
N ASN A 518 -2.14 -0.96 -18.78
CA ASN A 518 -2.38 0.47 -18.90
C ASN A 518 -2.38 0.95 -20.35
N TYR A 519 -1.45 0.46 -21.18
CA TYR A 519 -1.39 0.81 -22.60
C TYR A 519 -2.58 0.24 -23.38
N ASN A 520 -2.97 -1.00 -23.11
CA ASN A 520 -4.15 -1.60 -23.73
C ASN A 520 -5.43 -0.84 -23.37
N GLU A 521 -5.62 -0.49 -22.10
CA GLU A 521 -6.75 0.31 -21.63
C GLU A 521 -6.78 1.69 -22.31
N LEU A 522 -5.62 2.36 -22.40
CA LEU A 522 -5.52 3.64 -23.08
C LEU A 522 -5.87 3.53 -24.57
N LEU A 523 -5.36 2.52 -25.26
CA LEU A 523 -5.68 2.30 -26.68
C LEU A 523 -7.14 1.91 -26.89
N SER A 524 -7.77 1.23 -25.92
CA SER A 524 -9.20 0.88 -25.98
C SER A 524 -10.14 2.07 -25.78
N MET A 525 -9.64 3.15 -25.18
CA MET A 525 -10.37 4.42 -24.99
C MET A 525 -10.23 5.37 -26.19
N LEU A 526 -9.39 5.03 -27.18
CA LEU A 526 -9.17 5.84 -28.36
C LEU A 526 -10.31 5.60 -29.36
N ASP A 527 -11.10 6.63 -29.66
CA ASP A 527 -12.17 6.60 -30.68
C ASP A 527 -11.66 6.96 -32.09
#